data_AF-A0A7X9ALB5-F1
#
_entry.id   AF-A0A7X9ALB5-F1
#
_cell.length_a   1.000
_cell.length_b   1.000
_cell.length_c   1.000
_cell.angle_alpha   90.00
_cell.angle_beta   90.00
_cell.angle_gamma   90.00
#
_symmetry.space_group_name_H-M   'P 1'
#
loop_
_entity.id
_entity.type
_entity.pdbx_description
1 polymer ?
#
loop_
_entity_poly.entity_id
_entity_poly.type
_entity_poly.pdbx_seq_one_letter_code
_entity_poly.pdbx_strand_id
1 'polypeptide(L)'
;EGASIIAHEKEEELVPVLGRETVEEARSFMNSISVIKDGVTAAGFGVNAMHDVTEGGVLGAVWEMCEASGTGAEVYMDKIPLHIATRKICEYYKIDPYRLISSGCMLMSASDGEGLVRRLKQEGIDAAVIGMLNGTGRRLMVSAGGKEEMSPPASDELYRIL
;
A
#
# COMPACT_ATOMS: atom_id res chain seq x y z
N GLU A 1 -6.16 -1.62 -5.51
CA GLU A 1 -7.34 -2.46 -5.87
C GLU A 1 -8.63 -1.91 -5.26
N GLY A 2 -8.71 -1.70 -3.94
CA GLY A 2 -9.95 -1.26 -3.28
C GLY A 2 -10.57 0.01 -3.87
N ALA A 3 -9.75 1.00 -4.27
CA ALA A 3 -10.25 2.19 -4.96
C ALA A 3 -10.94 1.87 -6.30
N SER A 4 -10.48 0.84 -7.02
CA SER A 4 -11.13 0.37 -8.24
C SER A 4 -12.46 -0.31 -7.96
N ILE A 5 -12.54 -1.12 -6.89
CA ILE A 5 -13.80 -1.76 -6.47
C ILE A 5 -14.83 -0.66 -6.15
N ILE A 6 -14.46 0.29 -5.31
CA ILE A 6 -15.32 1.43 -4.94
C ILE A 6 -15.74 2.22 -6.19
N ALA A 7 -14.81 2.50 -7.11
CA ALA A 7 -15.10 3.26 -8.32
C ALA A 7 -16.08 2.54 -9.27
N HIS A 8 -16.07 1.20 -9.32
CA HIS A 8 -17.05 0.43 -10.09
C HIS A 8 -18.43 0.41 -9.41
N GLU A 9 -18.47 0.15 -8.11
CA GLU A 9 -19.72 0.01 -7.37
C GLU A 9 -20.44 1.35 -7.14
N LYS A 10 -19.70 2.45 -7.10
CA LYS A 10 -20.20 3.78 -6.72
C LYS A 10 -20.02 4.83 -7.82
N GLU A 11 -19.95 4.42 -9.09
CA GLU A 11 -19.74 5.33 -10.23
C GLU A 11 -20.73 6.51 -10.23
N GLU A 12 -22.03 6.23 -10.04
CA GLU A 12 -23.09 7.25 -10.07
C GLU A 12 -22.94 8.30 -8.95
N GLU A 13 -22.40 7.92 -7.80
CA GLU A 13 -22.13 8.82 -6.68
C GLU A 13 -20.83 9.63 -6.91
N LEU A 14 -19.80 9.00 -7.49
CA LEU A 14 -18.46 9.57 -7.59
C LEU A 14 -18.26 10.47 -8.79
N VAL A 15 -18.82 10.14 -9.96
CA VAL A 15 -18.63 10.93 -11.19
C VAL A 15 -19.08 12.38 -11.03
N PRO A 16 -20.25 12.70 -10.41
CA PRO A 16 -20.68 14.07 -10.21
C PRO A 16 -19.75 14.90 -9.29
N VAL A 17 -19.03 14.25 -8.37
CA VAL A 17 -18.23 14.92 -7.34
C VAL A 17 -16.74 14.97 -7.70
N LEU A 18 -16.19 13.85 -8.18
CA LEU A 18 -14.75 13.69 -8.44
C LEU A 18 -14.40 13.82 -9.93
N GLY A 19 -15.41 13.85 -10.80
CA GLY A 19 -15.25 13.90 -12.25
C GLY A 19 -15.01 12.53 -12.87
N ARG A 20 -15.51 12.34 -14.10
CA ARG A 20 -15.40 11.07 -14.84
C ARG A 20 -13.96 10.59 -15.00
N GLU A 21 -13.02 11.49 -15.28
CA GLU A 21 -11.61 11.15 -15.46
C GLU A 21 -11.01 10.47 -14.23
N THR A 22 -11.21 11.02 -13.03
CA THR A 22 -10.72 10.44 -11.77
C THR A 22 -11.31 9.03 -11.54
N VAL A 23 -12.61 8.86 -11.82
CA VAL A 23 -13.31 7.59 -11.60
C VAL A 23 -12.80 6.53 -12.57
N GLU A 24 -12.65 6.86 -13.85
CA GLU A 24 -12.09 5.94 -14.85
C GLU A 24 -10.62 5.60 -14.57
N GLU A 25 -9.81 6.54 -14.09
CA GLU A 25 -8.45 6.26 -13.62
C GLU A 25 -8.47 5.22 -12.49
N ALA A 26 -9.32 5.41 -11.46
CA ALA A 26 -9.44 4.47 -10.36
C ALA A 26 -9.89 3.08 -10.81
N ARG A 27 -10.86 2.99 -11.72
CA ARG A 27 -11.34 1.73 -12.31
C ARG A 27 -10.23 0.98 -13.06
N SER A 28 -9.31 1.71 -13.69
CA SER A 28 -8.21 1.10 -14.44
C SER A 28 -7.25 0.30 -13.55
N PHE A 29 -7.21 0.55 -12.23
CA PHE A 29 -6.32 -0.16 -11.31
C PHE A 29 -6.62 -1.66 -11.20
N MET A 30 -7.81 -2.11 -11.59
CA MET A 30 -8.14 -3.54 -11.72
C MET A 30 -7.20 -4.27 -12.69
N ASN A 31 -6.61 -3.56 -13.66
CA ASN A 31 -5.67 -4.11 -14.62
C ASN A 31 -4.25 -4.33 -14.04
N SER A 32 -3.98 -3.82 -12.83
CA SER A 32 -2.66 -3.82 -12.20
C SER A 32 -2.62 -4.68 -10.92
N ILE A 33 -3.38 -5.78 -10.87
CA ILE A 33 -3.46 -6.65 -9.68
C ILE A 33 -2.32 -7.69 -9.62
N SER A 34 -1.73 -8.05 -10.76
CA SER A 34 -0.70 -9.09 -10.77
C SER A 34 0.63 -8.59 -10.23
N VAL A 35 1.11 -9.21 -9.15
CA VAL A 35 2.40 -8.92 -8.52
C VAL A 35 3.47 -10.00 -8.79
N ILE A 36 3.21 -10.91 -9.73
CA ILE A 36 4.15 -12.02 -10.03
C ILE A 36 5.49 -11.47 -10.52
N LYS A 37 5.45 -10.45 -11.40
CA LYS A 37 6.67 -9.84 -11.94
C LYS A 37 7.51 -9.21 -10.82
N ASP A 38 6.84 -8.52 -9.89
CA ASP A 38 7.44 -7.87 -8.72
C ASP A 38 8.15 -8.90 -7.85
N GLY A 39 7.46 -9.98 -7.48
CA GLY A 39 8.00 -11.04 -6.64
C GLY A 39 9.19 -11.76 -7.28
N VAL A 40 9.11 -12.11 -8.57
CA VAL A 40 10.21 -12.76 -9.30
C VAL A 40 11.43 -11.83 -9.41
N THR A 41 11.18 -10.55 -9.73
CA THR A 41 12.23 -9.54 -9.84
C THR A 41 12.95 -9.36 -8.51
N ALA A 42 12.19 -9.22 -7.42
CA ALA A 42 12.71 -9.04 -6.07
C ALA A 42 13.44 -10.29 -5.55
N ALA A 43 12.90 -11.48 -5.79
CA ALA A 43 13.57 -12.73 -5.43
C ALA A 43 14.96 -12.85 -6.09
N GLY A 44 15.07 -12.49 -7.37
CA GLY A 44 16.36 -12.44 -8.07
C GLY A 44 17.35 -11.40 -7.53
N PHE A 45 16.87 -10.39 -6.80
CA PHE A 45 17.72 -9.40 -6.12
C PHE A 45 18.21 -9.88 -4.74
N GLY A 46 17.53 -10.85 -4.12
CA GLY A 46 17.89 -11.38 -2.80
C GLY A 46 17.20 -10.67 -1.63
N VAL A 47 15.91 -10.38 -1.74
CA VAL A 47 15.09 -9.85 -0.64
C VAL A 47 15.00 -10.82 0.55
N ASN A 48 14.87 -10.27 1.76
CA ASN A 48 14.79 -11.03 3.01
C ASN A 48 13.38 -11.56 3.27
N ALA A 49 12.37 -10.77 2.96
CA ALA A 49 10.96 -11.14 3.09
C ALA A 49 10.10 -10.40 2.05
N MET A 50 8.94 -10.97 1.77
CA MET A 50 7.91 -10.39 0.92
C MET A 50 6.54 -10.67 1.54
N HIS A 51 5.60 -9.74 1.34
CA HIS A 51 4.21 -9.86 1.76
C HIS A 51 3.33 -9.13 0.75
N ASP A 52 2.27 -9.77 0.28
CA ASP A 52 1.25 -9.13 -0.56
C ASP A 52 0.40 -8.16 0.25
N VAL A 53 0.02 -7.03 -0.34
CA VAL A 53 -0.69 -5.95 0.38
C VAL A 53 -2.20 -6.12 0.22
N THR A 54 -2.75 -7.19 0.78
CA THR A 54 -4.18 -7.53 0.66
C THR A 54 -5.04 -6.75 1.67
N GLU A 55 -5.95 -7.40 2.38
CA GLU A 55 -6.85 -6.73 3.34
C GLU A 55 -6.05 -6.03 4.45
N GLY A 56 -6.53 -4.85 4.86
CA GLY A 56 -5.84 -4.02 5.84
C GLY A 56 -4.70 -3.18 5.27
N GLY A 57 -4.48 -3.25 3.95
CA GLY A 57 -3.60 -2.36 3.19
C GLY A 57 -2.13 -2.43 3.61
N VAL A 58 -1.37 -1.39 3.25
CA VAL A 58 0.09 -1.35 3.47
C VAL A 58 0.46 -1.36 4.94
N LEU A 59 -0.35 -0.74 5.81
CA LEU A 59 -0.10 -0.78 7.25
C LEU A 59 -0.40 -2.16 7.82
N GLY A 60 -1.43 -2.84 7.33
CA GLY A 60 -1.70 -4.24 7.68
C GLY A 60 -0.52 -5.14 7.33
N ALA A 61 -0.06 -5.10 6.08
CA ALA A 61 1.07 -5.89 5.61
C ALA A 61 2.37 -5.62 6.39
N VAL A 62 2.66 -4.35 6.75
CA VAL A 62 3.83 -4.04 7.58
C VAL A 62 3.68 -4.66 8.97
N TRP A 63 2.49 -4.53 9.57
CA TRP A 63 2.22 -5.08 10.89
C TRP A 63 2.39 -6.60 10.90
N GLU A 64 1.81 -7.30 9.93
CA GLU A 64 1.87 -8.76 9.78
C GLU A 64 3.30 -9.25 9.49
N MET A 65 4.03 -8.55 8.62
CA MET A 65 5.44 -8.86 8.37
C MET A 65 6.26 -8.75 9.66
N CYS A 66 6.08 -7.67 10.43
CA CYS A 66 6.77 -7.48 11.71
C CYS A 66 6.40 -8.54 12.75
N GLU A 67 5.14 -8.95 12.80
CA GLU A 67 4.65 -10.01 13.68
C GLU A 67 5.31 -11.35 13.35
N ALA A 68 5.34 -11.71 12.07
CA ALA A 68 5.94 -12.96 11.59
C ALA A 68 7.46 -13.01 11.81
N SER A 69 8.16 -11.87 11.70
CA SER A 69 9.62 -11.79 11.88
C SER A 69 10.08 -11.48 13.30
N GLY A 70 9.18 -11.15 14.24
CA GLY A 70 9.55 -10.72 15.59
C GLY A 70 10.32 -9.40 15.62
N THR A 71 10.04 -8.50 14.66
CA THR A 71 10.71 -7.19 14.54
C THR A 71 9.77 -6.03 14.80
N GLY A 72 10.33 -4.82 14.91
CA GLY A 72 9.60 -3.56 14.79
C GLY A 72 9.80 -2.92 13.42
N ALA A 73 9.21 -1.75 13.21
CA ALA A 73 9.39 -0.94 12.00
C ALA A 73 9.26 0.56 12.29
N GLU A 74 9.91 1.39 11.48
CA GLU A 74 9.55 2.79 11.30
C GLU A 74 9.12 3.01 9.84
N VAL A 75 7.88 3.43 9.63
CA VAL A 75 7.29 3.70 8.32
C VAL A 75 7.06 5.19 8.16
N TYR A 76 7.61 5.79 7.10
CA TYR A 76 7.46 7.19 6.78
C TYR A 76 6.21 7.39 5.91
N MET A 77 5.16 7.97 6.47
CA MET A 77 3.85 8.08 5.82
C MET A 77 3.92 8.95 4.56
N ASP A 78 4.82 9.93 4.52
CA ASP A 78 5.08 10.81 3.38
C ASP A 78 5.81 10.13 2.22
N LYS A 79 6.41 8.96 2.46
CA LYS A 79 7.12 8.17 1.45
C LYS A 79 6.27 7.10 0.79
N ILE A 80 5.08 6.80 1.32
CA ILE A 80 4.19 5.80 0.75
C ILE A 80 3.56 6.37 -0.54
N PRO A 81 3.80 5.76 -1.71
CA PRO A 81 3.17 6.21 -2.94
C PRO A 81 1.65 6.05 -2.86
N LEU A 82 0.92 7.11 -3.22
CA LEU A 82 -0.53 7.11 -3.22
C LEU A 82 -1.06 7.80 -4.48
N HIS A 83 -1.79 7.06 -5.31
CA HIS A 83 -2.45 7.61 -6.49
C HIS A 83 -3.44 8.71 -6.11
N ILE A 84 -3.51 9.76 -6.94
CA ILE A 84 -4.42 10.90 -6.73
C ILE A 84 -5.88 10.42 -6.74
N ALA A 85 -6.25 9.51 -7.65
CA ALA A 85 -7.60 8.96 -7.70
C ALA A 85 -7.97 8.20 -6.42
N THR A 86 -7.07 7.34 -5.90
CA THR A 86 -7.25 6.67 -4.60
C THR A 86 -7.43 7.69 -3.47
N ARG A 87 -6.56 8.71 -3.40
CA ARG A 87 -6.65 9.75 -2.37
C ARG A 87 -8.00 10.45 -2.39
N LYS A 88 -8.46 10.91 -3.56
CA LYS A 88 -9.75 11.60 -3.72
C LYS A 88 -10.93 10.73 -3.30
N ILE A 89 -10.94 9.45 -3.68
CA ILE A 89 -11.99 8.51 -3.29
C ILE A 89 -11.99 8.29 -1.77
N CYS A 90 -10.82 8.05 -1.18
CA CYS A 90 -10.69 7.83 0.25
C CYS A 90 -11.06 9.08 1.07
N GLU A 91 -10.70 10.28 0.60
CA GLU A 91 -11.10 11.55 1.21
C GLU A 91 -12.62 11.76 1.14
N TYR A 92 -13.25 11.47 0.00
CA TYR A 92 -14.70 11.59 -0.17
C TYR A 92 -15.47 10.69 0.81
N TYR A 93 -15.04 9.44 0.93
CA TYR A 93 -15.67 8.46 1.82
C TYR A 93 -15.17 8.48 3.27
N LYS A 94 -14.15 9.29 3.58
CA LYS A 94 -13.51 9.39 4.91
C LYS A 94 -13.00 8.04 5.43
N ILE A 95 -12.32 7.33 4.54
CA ILE A 95 -11.65 6.06 4.81
C ILE A 95 -10.13 6.21 4.71
N ASP A 96 -9.40 5.35 5.40
CA ASP A 96 -7.93 5.38 5.39
C ASP A 96 -7.37 4.68 4.14
N PRO A 97 -6.70 5.40 3.22
CA PRO A 97 -6.12 4.79 2.02
C PRO A 97 -5.02 3.78 2.33
N TYR A 98 -4.36 3.87 3.49
CA TYR A 98 -3.26 2.97 3.86
C TYR A 98 -3.75 1.67 4.52
N ARG A 99 -5.06 1.58 4.80
CA ARG A 99 -5.75 0.39 5.30
C ARG A 99 -6.76 -0.20 4.33
N LEU A 100 -6.73 0.26 3.08
CA LEU A 100 -7.58 -0.22 2.01
C LEU A 100 -6.90 -1.35 1.23
N ILE A 101 -7.65 -2.40 0.91
CA ILE A 101 -7.16 -3.56 0.14
C ILE A 101 -6.39 -3.17 -1.13
N SER A 102 -5.22 -3.78 -1.33
CA SER A 102 -4.30 -3.40 -2.42
C SER A 102 -3.50 -4.56 -3.02
N SER A 103 -4.18 -5.65 -3.46
CA SER A 103 -3.52 -6.88 -3.94
C SER A 103 -2.58 -6.69 -5.14
N GLY A 104 -2.67 -5.55 -5.83
CA GLY A 104 -1.71 -5.12 -6.87
C GLY A 104 -0.39 -4.55 -6.37
N CYS A 105 -0.07 -4.70 -5.08
CA CYS A 105 1.16 -4.20 -4.47
C CYS A 105 1.84 -5.26 -3.62
N MET A 106 3.17 -5.18 -3.53
CA MET A 106 4.01 -6.04 -2.69
C MET A 106 4.80 -5.19 -1.68
N LEU A 107 4.78 -5.60 -0.42
CA LEU A 107 5.71 -5.16 0.60
C LEU A 107 6.93 -6.07 0.59
N MET A 108 8.14 -5.48 0.64
CA MET A 108 9.39 -6.22 0.58
C MET A 108 10.38 -5.69 1.60
N SER A 109 11.19 -6.56 2.19
CA SER A 109 12.33 -6.18 3.02
C SER A 109 13.64 -6.58 2.35
N ALA A 110 14.61 -5.66 2.33
CA ALA A 110 15.91 -5.88 1.73
C ALA A 110 16.98 -5.09 2.49
N SER A 111 18.20 -5.62 2.51
CA SER A 111 19.36 -4.92 3.10
C SER A 111 19.76 -3.68 2.29
N ASP A 112 19.58 -3.70 0.96
CA ASP A 112 19.75 -2.55 0.06
C ASP A 112 18.41 -2.20 -0.61
N GLY A 113 17.54 -1.49 0.12
CA GLY A 113 16.22 -1.08 -0.38
C GLY A 113 16.29 -0.16 -1.61
N GLU A 114 17.25 0.77 -1.64
CA GLU A 114 17.43 1.68 -2.79
C GLU A 114 17.92 0.92 -4.04
N GLY A 115 18.78 -0.08 -3.88
CA GLY A 115 19.18 -0.99 -4.95
C GLY A 115 18.01 -1.79 -5.51
N LEU A 116 17.16 -2.31 -4.63
CA LEU A 116 15.95 -3.02 -5.04
C LEU A 116 15.01 -2.11 -5.83
N VAL A 117 14.77 -0.88 -5.36
CA VAL A 117 13.95 0.11 -6.08
C VAL A 117 14.51 0.38 -7.47
N ARG A 118 15.83 0.58 -7.61
CA ARG A 118 16.46 0.77 -8.93
C ARG A 118 16.24 -0.44 -9.85
N ARG A 119 16.36 -1.65 -9.31
CA ARG A 119 16.17 -2.90 -10.06
C ARG A 119 14.70 -3.09 -10.50
N LEU A 120 13.73 -2.83 -9.63
CA LEU A 120 12.31 -2.88 -9.97
C LEU A 120 11.96 -1.87 -11.07
N LYS A 121 12.49 -0.64 -10.97
CA LYS A 121 12.31 0.40 -11.99
C LYS A 121 12.88 0.03 -13.36
N GLN A 122 13.99 -0.71 -13.42
CA GLN A 122 14.53 -1.22 -14.69
C GLN A 122 13.58 -2.20 -15.39
N GLU A 123 12.75 -2.90 -14.61
CA GLU A 123 11.69 -3.79 -15.12
C GLU A 123 10.36 -3.05 -15.33
N GLY A 124 10.32 -1.72 -15.18
CA GLY A 124 9.10 -0.92 -15.31
C GLY A 124 8.11 -1.10 -14.15
N ILE A 125 8.60 -1.47 -12.97
CA ILE A 125 7.78 -1.61 -11.75
C ILE A 125 8.05 -0.41 -10.85
N ASP A 126 6.99 0.30 -10.48
CA ASP A 126 7.07 1.42 -9.55
C ASP A 126 7.29 0.92 -8.11
N ALA A 127 8.28 1.50 -7.44
CA ALA A 127 8.65 1.12 -6.08
C ALA A 127 9.27 2.31 -5.34
N ALA A 128 9.14 2.30 -4.02
CA ALA A 128 9.72 3.28 -3.11
C ALA A 128 10.14 2.64 -1.79
N VAL A 129 11.21 3.16 -1.19
CA VAL A 129 11.58 2.81 0.19
C VAL A 129 10.70 3.62 1.15
N ILE A 130 9.76 2.94 1.81
CA ILE A 130 8.79 3.58 2.71
C ILE A 130 9.22 3.60 4.18
N GLY A 131 10.30 2.90 4.55
CA GLY A 131 10.64 2.71 5.96
C GLY A 131 11.80 1.75 6.18
N MET A 132 11.95 1.30 7.42
CA MET A 132 12.94 0.31 7.82
C MET A 132 12.42 -0.59 8.95
N LEU A 133 12.82 -1.86 8.93
CA LEU A 133 12.63 -2.76 10.06
C LEU A 133 13.66 -2.44 11.16
N ASN A 134 13.30 -2.67 12.42
CA ASN A 134 14.17 -2.41 13.57
C ASN A 134 14.06 -3.51 14.64
N GLY A 135 15.02 -3.53 15.58
CA GLY A 135 15.06 -4.51 16.67
C GLY A 135 14.30 -4.10 17.95
N THR A 136 13.54 -3.01 17.94
CA THR A 136 12.85 -2.50 19.15
C THR A 136 11.53 -3.21 19.44
N GLY A 137 11.00 -3.96 18.47
CA GLY A 137 9.65 -4.55 18.51
C GLY A 137 8.52 -3.53 18.27
N ARG A 138 8.80 -2.22 18.34
CA ARG A 138 7.80 -1.17 18.13
C ARG A 138 7.59 -0.90 16.64
N ARG A 139 6.34 -0.70 16.26
CA ARG A 139 5.89 -0.43 14.88
C ARG A 139 5.39 1.01 14.86
N LEU A 140 6.14 1.91 14.23
CA LEU A 140 5.87 3.34 14.28
C LEU A 140 5.52 3.89 12.90
N MET A 141 4.45 4.65 12.82
CA MET A 141 4.12 5.53 11.72
C MET A 141 4.76 6.90 11.99
N VAL A 142 5.56 7.39 11.06
CA VAL A 142 6.30 8.65 11.17
C VAL A 142 5.71 9.63 10.17
N SER A 143 5.27 10.77 10.66
CA SER A 143 4.74 11.87 9.84
C SER A 143 5.29 13.21 10.34
N ALA A 144 4.92 14.30 9.65
CA ALA A 144 5.26 15.66 10.10
C ALA A 144 4.70 15.98 11.51
N GLY A 145 3.62 15.31 11.93
CA GLY A 145 2.98 15.50 13.24
C GLY A 145 3.66 14.73 14.38
N GLY A 146 4.60 13.83 14.08
CA GLY A 146 5.30 13.02 15.08
C GLY A 146 5.31 11.54 14.75
N LYS A 147 5.53 10.72 15.79
CA LYS A 147 5.55 9.26 15.70
C LYS A 147 4.36 8.67 16.45
N GLU A 148 3.59 7.83 15.78
CA GLU A 148 2.46 7.11 16.35
C GLU A 148 2.69 5.60 16.26
N GLU A 149 2.19 4.86 17.24
CA GLU A 149 2.31 3.40 17.24
C GLU A 149 1.24 2.78 16.34
N MET A 150 1.63 1.85 15.49
CA MET A 150 0.75 1.18 14.55
C MET A 150 -0.14 0.18 15.29
N SER A 151 -1.46 0.35 15.17
CA SER A 151 -2.42 -0.62 15.69
C SER A 151 -2.48 -1.87 14.80
N PRO A 152 -2.83 -3.04 15.37
CA PRO A 152 -3.07 -4.26 14.62
C PRO A 152 -4.04 -4.07 13.44
N PRO A 153 -3.95 -4.90 12.39
CA PRO A 153 -4.95 -4.95 11.34
C PRO A 153 -6.35 -5.13 11.93
N ALA A 154 -7.31 -4.42 11.35
CA ALA A 154 -8.73 -4.51 11.68
C ALA A 154 -9.49 -4.84 10.38
N SER A 155 -10.83 -4.82 10.44
CA SER A 155 -11.66 -4.93 9.23
C SER A 155 -11.21 -3.93 8.17
N ASP A 156 -11.12 -4.38 6.92
CA ASP A 156 -10.71 -3.53 5.80
C ASP A 156 -11.62 -2.30 5.66
N GLU A 157 -11.02 -1.17 5.30
CA GLU A 157 -11.73 0.09 5.08
C GLU A 157 -12.78 -0.01 3.97
N LEU A 158 -12.63 -0.95 3.03
CA LEU A 158 -13.60 -1.24 1.97
C LEU A 158 -14.99 -1.55 2.52
N TYR A 159 -15.08 -2.30 3.63
CA TYR A 159 -16.35 -2.73 4.24
C TYR A 159 -17.14 -1.59 4.91
N ARG A 160 -16.55 -0.40 5.02
CA ARG A 160 -17.29 0.79 5.49
C ARG A 160 -18.18 1.39 4.41
N ILE A 161 -18.01 0.96 3.16
CA ILE A 161 -18.64 1.53 1.96
C ILE A 161 -19.63 0.57 1.30
N LEU A 162 -19.31 -0.72 1.31
CA LEU A 162 -20.08 -1.80 0.67
C LEU A 162 -21.03 -2.51 1.63
#